data_AF-A0A2H5VHY2-F1
#
_entry.id   AF-A0A2H5VHY2-F1
#
_cell.length_a   1.000
_cell.length_b   1.000
_cell.length_c   1.000
_cell.angle_alpha   90.00
_cell.angle_beta   90.00
_cell.angle_gamma   90.00
#
_symmetry.space_group_name_H-M   'P 1'
#
loop_
_entity.id
_entity.type
_entity.pdbx_description
1 polymer ?
#
loop_
_entity_poly.entity_id
_entity_poly.type
_entity_poly.pdbx_seq_one_letter_code
_entity_poly.pdbx_strand_id
1 'polypeptide(L)' 'MSQTIEAIYEDGVLRPLKPLKNLREHSRVKITIEAEATVRHPLAECIGILSDEDAAEMRRIIEEEFERVDVREWC' A
#
# COMPACT_ATOMS: atom_id res chain seq x y z
N MET A 1 2.03 6.91 28.54
CA MET A 1 0.79 6.70 27.77
C MET A 1 0.98 7.37 26.42
N SER A 2 1.02 6.60 25.34
CA SER A 2 0.99 7.11 23.95
C SER A 2 -0.46 7.03 23.46
N GLN A 3 -0.93 8.06 22.77
CA GLN A 3 -2.23 8.08 22.11
C GLN A 3 -2.02 8.50 20.66
N THR A 4 -2.57 7.74 19.72
CA THR A 4 -2.62 8.12 18.31
C THR A 4 -3.90 8.89 18.06
N ILE A 5 -3.77 10.06 17.43
CA ILE A 5 -4.89 10.98 17.20
C ILE A 5 -4.94 11.33 15.72
N GLU A 6 -6.14 11.46 15.18
CA GLU A 6 -6.32 11.95 13.82
C GLU A 6 -6.33 13.48 13.85
N ALA A 7 -5.54 14.09 12.99
CA ALA A 7 -5.42 15.53 12.86
C ALA A 7 -5.25 15.93 11.40
N ILE A 8 -5.75 17.12 11.06
CA ILE A 8 -5.49 17.76 9.77
C ILE A 8 -4.33 18.73 9.96
N TYR A 9 -3.37 18.69 9.05
CA TYR A 9 -2.31 19.69 8.98
C TYR A 9 -2.74 20.82 8.03
N GLU A 10 -3.01 22.00 8.58
CA GLU A 10 -3.49 23.18 7.84
C GLU A 10 -2.81 24.44 8.40
N ASP A 11 -2.36 25.34 7.52
CA ASP A 11 -1.68 26.60 7.88
C ASP A 11 -0.50 26.44 8.86
N GLY A 12 0.21 25.31 8.77
CA GLY A 12 1.35 25.01 9.64
C GLY A 12 0.98 24.48 11.03
N VAL A 13 -0.31 24.26 11.31
CA VAL A 13 -0.82 23.80 12.61
C VAL A 13 -1.48 22.42 12.47
N LEU A 14 -1.16 21.51 13.40
CA LEU A 14 -1.88 20.24 13.54
C LEU A 14 -3.18 20.46 14.32
N ARG A 15 -4.31 20.28 13.63
CA ARG A 15 -5.66 20.46 14.18
C ARG A 15 -6.29 19.08 14.43
N PRO A 16 -6.44 18.64 15.70
CA PRO A 16 -7.09 17.36 16.00
C PRO A 16 -8.54 17.36 15.49
N LEU A 17 -8.97 16.25 14.89
CA LEU A 17 -10.38 16.07 14.48
C LEU A 17 -11.34 15.95 15.67
N LYS A 18 -10.82 15.51 16.81
CA LYS A 18 -11.57 15.33 18.06
C LYS A 18 -10.80 15.95 19.22
N PRO A 19 -11.50 16.50 20.23
CA PRO A 19 -10.85 16.98 21.45
C PRO A 19 -10.04 15.88 22.13
N LEU A 20 -8.84 16.24 22.58
CA LEU A 20 -7.96 15.32 23.28
C LEU A 20 -8.42 15.13 24.72
N LYS A 21 -9.02 13.98 25.00
CA LYS A 21 -9.44 13.63 26.36
C LYS A 21 -8.20 13.57 27.24
N ASN A 22 -8.28 14.18 28.42
CA ASN A 22 -7.22 14.24 29.44
C ASN A 22 -5.99 15.10 29.10
N LEU A 23 -6.07 15.96 28.07
CA LEU A 23 -5.07 16.99 27.84
C LEU A 23 -5.61 18.35 28.32
N ARG A 24 -4.92 18.99 29.26
CA ARG A 24 -5.30 20.34 29.70
C ARG A 24 -4.84 21.37 28.67
N GLU A 25 -5.62 22.42 28.49
CA GLU A 25 -5.19 23.58 27.72
C GLU A 25 -3.83 24.09 28.20
N HIS A 26 -3.02 24.60 27.27
CA HIS A 26 -1.65 25.08 27.50
C HIS A 26 -0.64 24.04 28.02
N SER A 27 -0.97 22.75 27.99
CA SER A 27 0.00 21.70 28.30
C SER A 27 1.01 21.54 27.17
N ARG A 28 2.31 21.50 27.51
CA ARG A 28 3.36 21.15 26.54
C ARG A 28 3.31 19.66 26.25
N VAL A 29 3.23 19.29 24.97
CA VAL A 29 3.18 17.90 24.52
C VAL A 29 4.36 17.57 23.60
N LYS A 30 4.73 16.30 23.54
CA LYS A 30 5.65 15.76 22.52
C LYS A 30 4.82 15.04 21.46
N ILE A 31 5.03 15.39 20.20
CA ILE A 31 4.33 14.80 19.06
C ILE A 31 5.34 13.95 18.28
N THR A 32 4.92 12.75 17.88
CA THR A 32 5.63 11.92 16.90
C THR A 32 4.84 12.01 15.59
N ILE A 33 5.50 12.43 14.51
CA ILE A 33 4.89 12.49 13.18
C ILE A 33 5.41 11.27 12.42
N GLU A 34 4.51 10.34 12.15
CA GLU A 34 4.76 9.21 11.26
C GLU A 34 4.06 9.52 9.95
N ALA A 35 4.84 9.96 8.96
CA ALA A 35 4.33 9.99 7.60
C ALA A 35 4.30 8.54 7.13
N GLU A 36 3.11 7.98 6.93
CA GLU A 36 2.98 6.89 5.97
C GLU A 36 3.46 7.48 4.65
N ALA A 37 4.71 7.17 4.30
CA ALA A 37 5.09 7.24 2.91
C ALA A 37 4.05 6.36 2.23
N THR A 38 3.10 6.97 1.53
CA THR A 38 2.37 6.30 0.47
C THR A 38 3.42 5.98 -0.58
N VAL A 39 4.25 4.98 -0.27
CA VAL A 39 5.08 4.29 -1.22
C VAL A 39 4.04 3.67 -2.12
N ARG A 40 3.75 4.34 -3.24
CA ARG A 40 2.98 3.73 -4.32
C ARG A 40 3.59 2.35 -4.48
N HIS A 41 2.76 1.31 -4.35
CA HIS A 41 3.24 -0.06 -4.52
C HIS A 41 4.03 -0.08 -5.83
N PRO A 42 5.23 -0.69 -5.91
CA PRO A 42 6.06 -0.64 -7.13
C PRO A 42 5.30 -1.12 -8.38
N LEU A 43 4.27 -1.93 -8.20
CA LEU A 43 3.39 -2.45 -9.24
C LEU A 43 2.05 -1.71 -9.37
N ALA A 44 1.85 -0.59 -8.67
CA ALA A 44 0.62 0.20 -8.74
C ALA A 44 0.37 0.71 -10.18
N GLU A 45 1.44 0.99 -10.93
CA GLU A 45 1.39 1.38 -12.34
C GLU A 45 1.19 0.18 -13.28
N CYS A 46 1.30 -1.05 -12.78
CA CYS A 46 1.09 -2.27 -13.55
C CYS A 46 -0.34 -2.80 -13.49
N ILE A 47 -1.23 -2.16 -12.74
CA ILE A 47 -2.64 -2.59 -12.66
C ILE A 47 -3.34 -2.20 -13.97
N GLY A 48 -3.82 -3.21 -14.71
CA GLY A 48 -4.61 -3.01 -15.93
C GLY A 48 -3.82 -2.68 -17.19
N ILE A 49 -2.49 -2.84 -17.18
CA ILE A 49 -1.65 -2.62 -18.38
C ILE A 49 -1.70 -3.78 -19.38
N LEU A 50 -2.20 -4.94 -18.96
CA LEU A 50 -2.27 -6.12 -19.80
C LEU A 50 -3.64 -6.20 -20.46
N SER A 51 -3.66 -6.20 -21.80
CA SER A 51 -4.89 -6.35 -22.56
C SER A 51 -5.42 -7.80 -22.50
N ASP A 52 -6.72 -7.98 -22.73
CA ASP A 52 -7.34 -9.31 -22.78
C ASP A 52 -6.76 -10.17 -23.90
N GLU A 53 -6.35 -9.55 -25.02
CA GLU A 53 -5.70 -10.19 -26.17
C GLU A 53 -4.32 -10.73 -25.78
N ASP A 54 -3.45 -9.88 -25.22
CA ASP A 54 -2.12 -10.28 -24.77
C ASP A 54 -2.21 -11.37 -23.67
N ALA A 55 -3.20 -11.28 -22.78
CA ALA A 55 -3.44 -12.29 -21.76
C ALA A 55 -3.89 -13.63 -22.36
N ALA A 56 -4.70 -13.61 -23.43
CA ALA A 56 -5.11 -14.82 -24.14
C ALA A 56 -3.94 -15.45 -24.91
N GLU A 57 -3.10 -14.64 -25.55
CA GLU A 57 -1.90 -15.11 -26.24
C GLU A 57 -0.92 -15.76 -25.26
N MET A 58 -0.62 -15.12 -24.12
CA MET A 58 0.26 -15.70 -23.11
C MET A 58 -0.26 -17.05 -22.58
N ARG A 59 -1.57 -17.17 -22.33
CA ARG A 59 -2.16 -18.45 -21.91
C ARG A 59 -1.95 -19.53 -22.95
N ARG A 60 -2.19 -19.21 -24.22
CA ARG A 60 -2.00 -20.15 -25.32
C ARG A 60 -0.55 -20.62 -25.44
N ILE A 61 0.43 -19.71 -25.34
CA ILE A 61 1.86 -20.06 -25.37
C ILE A 61 2.22 -20.96 -24.18
N ILE A 62 1.71 -20.65 -22.98
CA ILE A 62 1.95 -21.49 -21.80
C ILE A 62 1.35 -22.89 -22.01
N GLU A 63 0.13 -23.00 -22.52
CA GLU A 63 -0.50 -24.29 -22.80
C GLU A 63 0.27 -25.09 -23.88
N GLU A 64 0.72 -24.43 -24.95
CA GLU A 64 1.51 -25.07 -26.02
C GLU A 64 2.89 -25.55 -25.54
N GLU A 65 3.55 -24.80 -24.65
CA GLU A 65 4.93 -25.07 -24.23
C GLU A 65 5.04 -25.87 -22.91
N PHE A 66 4.15 -25.64 -21.94
CA PHE A 66 4.20 -26.23 -20.60
C PHE A 66 3.35 -27.51 -20.42
N GLU A 67 2.58 -27.95 -21.42
CA GLU A 67 1.92 -29.28 -21.37
C GLU A 67 2.90 -30.47 -21.53
N ARG A 68 4.19 -30.21 -21.74
CA ARG A 68 5.26 -31.21 -21.76
C ARG A 68 6.07 -31.21 -20.48
N VAL A 69 5.44 -31.45 -19.33
CA VAL A 69 6.19 -31.88 -18.15
C VAL A 69 6.64 -33.33 -18.40
N ASP A 70 7.83 -33.51 -18.96
CA ASP A 70 8.44 -34.84 -19.04
C ASP A 70 8.85 -35.26 -17.62
N VAL A 71 8.05 -36.15 -17.04
CA VAL A 71 8.27 -36.71 -15.69
C VAL A 71 9.64 -37.38 -15.57
N ARG A 72 10.30 -37.73 -16.69
CA ARG A 72 11.64 -38.33 -16.71
C ARG A 72 12.78 -37.31 -16.59
N GLU A 73 12.55 -36.01 -16.83
CA GLU A 73 13.58 -34.97 -16.64
C GLU A 73 13.81 -34.63 -15.15
N TRP A 74 12.93 -35.12 -14.27
CA TRP A 74 12.94 -34.85 -12.83
C TRP A 74 13.38 -36.06 -11.98
N CYS A 75 13.83 -37.17 -12.61
CA CYS A 75 14.34 -38.38 -11.93
C CYS A 75 15.79 -38.69 -12.31
#